data_AF-A0A5C1AJ96-F1
#
_entry.id   AF-A0A5C1AJ96-F1
#
_cell.length_a   1.000
_cell.length_b   1.000
_cell.length_c   1.000
_cell.angle_alpha   90.00
_cell.angle_beta   90.00
_cell.angle_gamma   90.00
#
_symmetry.space_group_name_H-M   'P 1'
#
loop_
_entity.id
_entity.type
_entity.pdbx_description
1 polymer ?
#
loop_
_entity_poly.entity_id
_entity_poly.type
_entity_poly.pdbx_seq_one_letter_code
_entity_poly.pdbx_strand_id
1 'polypeptide(L)' 'MTGVAYESGRRRAEVDGHVVCFQRITGTVRRSVVPIWRTEAKDSIHARRLAKRWVEKGKLGKPAVH' A
#
# COMPACT_ATOMS: atom_id res chain seq x y z
N MET A 1 -12.41 -0.64 -11.73
CA MET A 1 -10.95 -0.62 -11.54
C MET A 1 -10.57 -1.83 -10.70
N THR A 2 -10.06 -2.89 -11.33
CA THR A 2 -9.65 -4.14 -10.66
C THR A 2 -8.15 -4.08 -10.37
N GLY A 3 -7.78 -3.25 -9.39
CA GLY A 3 -6.41 -3.20 -8.86
C GLY A 3 -6.07 -4.44 -8.03
N VAL A 4 -4.80 -4.82 -7.95
CA VAL A 4 -4.34 -5.93 -7.09
C VAL A 4 -4.04 -5.40 -5.69
N ALA A 5 -4.71 -5.95 -4.67
CA ALA A 5 -4.47 -5.60 -3.27
C ALA A 5 -3.65 -6.69 -2.55
N TYR A 6 -2.69 -6.25 -1.75
CA TYR A 6 -1.90 -7.07 -0.84
C TYR A 6 -2.19 -6.62 0.59
N GLU A 7 -2.33 -7.56 1.53
CA GLU A 7 -2.61 -7.26 2.93
C GLU A 7 -1.73 -8.11 3.86
N SER A 8 -1.28 -7.50 4.96
CA SER A 8 -0.60 -8.22 6.04
C SER A 8 -0.84 -7.52 7.38
N GLY A 9 -1.51 -8.20 8.30
CA GLY A 9 -1.90 -7.63 9.59
C GLY A 9 -2.75 -6.37 9.44
N ARG A 10 -2.22 -5.22 9.88
CA ARG A 10 -2.87 -3.90 9.79
C ARG A 10 -2.37 -3.05 8.61
N ARG A 11 -1.81 -3.68 7.59
CA ARG A 11 -1.20 -3.00 6.43
C ARG A 11 -1.87 -3.50 5.16
N ARG A 12 -2.14 -2.59 4.24
CA ARG A 12 -2.72 -2.85 2.93
C ARG A 12 -1.93 -2.08 1.87
N ALA A 13 -1.68 -2.70 0.73
CA ALA A 13 -1.06 -2.06 -0.41
C ALA A 13 -1.85 -2.39 -1.67
N GLU A 14 -2.34 -1.38 -2.38
CA GLU A 14 -3.11 -1.52 -3.60
C GLU A 14 -2.25 -1.11 -4.79
N VAL A 15 -2.34 -1.87 -5.88
CA VAL A 15 -1.67 -1.60 -7.15
C VAL A 15 -2.72 -1.38 -8.22
N ASP A 16 -2.71 -0.18 -8.80
CA ASP A 16 -3.51 0.18 -9.96
C ASP A 16 -2.60 0.60 -11.12
N GLY A 17 -2.43 -0.30 -12.08
CA GLY A 17 -1.44 -0.18 -13.14
C GLY A 17 -0.01 -0.06 -12.59
N HIS A 18 0.52 1.17 -12.60
CA HIS A 18 1.86 1.53 -12.10
C HIS A 18 1.83 2.24 -10.74
N VAL A 19 0.63 2.58 -10.24
CA VAL A 19 0.47 3.31 -8.98
C VAL A 19 0.36 2.32 -7.83
N VAL A 20 1.10 2.58 -6.75
CA VAL A 20 1.05 1.82 -5.50
C VAL A 20 0.59 2.73 -4.37
N CYS A 21 -0.52 2.34 -3.73
CA CYS A 21 -1.09 3.02 -2.58
C CYS A 21 -0.90 2.15 -1.33
N PHE A 22 -0.13 2.61 -0.35
CA PHE A 22 -0.05 1.99 0.98
C PHE A 22 -1.06 2.63 1.92
N GLN A 23 -1.79 1.77 2.61
CA GLN A 23 -2.75 2.15 3.63
C GLN A 23 -2.48 1.35 4.91
N ARG A 24 -2.87 1.92 6.06
CA ARG A 24 -3.02 1.13 7.30
C ARG A 24 -4.48 0.89 7.58
N ILE A 25 -4.77 -0.31 8.04
CA ILE A 25 -6.06 -0.71 8.56
C ILE A 25 -6.05 -0.34 10.05
N THR A 26 -6.92 0.59 10.43
CA THR A 26 -7.08 1.11 11.79
C THR A 26 -8.45 0.74 12.34
N GLY A 27 -8.59 0.75 13.67
CA GLY A 27 -9.83 0.35 14.35
C GLY A 27 -9.97 -1.17 14.52
N THR A 28 -10.40 -1.58 15.71
CA THR A 28 -10.60 -3.00 16.06
C THR A 28 -11.98 -3.49 15.64
N VAL A 29 -13.03 -2.66 15.83
CA VAL A 29 -14.43 -3.00 15.55
C VAL A 29 -14.89 -2.43 14.20
N ARG A 30 -14.53 -1.18 13.88
CA ARG A 30 -14.76 -0.56 12.56
C ARG A 30 -13.42 -0.37 11.85
N ARG A 31 -13.05 -1.37 11.04
CA ARG A 31 -11.83 -1.33 10.24
C ARG A 31 -11.92 -0.20 9.22
N SER A 32 -11.08 0.83 9.40
CA SER A 32 -10.96 1.98 8.51
C SER A 32 -9.61 1.95 7.81
N VAL A 33 -9.61 2.19 6.51
CA VAL A 33 -8.40 2.18 5.69
C VAL A 33 -7.88 3.60 5.56
N VAL A 34 -6.69 3.86 6.10
CA VAL A 34 -6.06 5.19 6.10
C VAL A 34 -4.90 5.19 5.11
N PRO A 35 -4.95 5.97 4.02
CA PRO A 35 -3.83 6.10 3.09
C PRO A 35 -2.65 6.79 3.79
N ILE A 36 -1.45 6.24 3.60
CA ILE A 36 -0.21 6.78 4.18
C ILE A 36 0.78 7.14 3.08
N TRP A 37 0.84 6.34 2.02
CA TRP A 37 1.78 6.56 0.94
C TRP A 37 1.14 6.27 -0.39
N ARG A 38 1.53 7.08 -1.38
CA ARG A 38 1.25 6.84 -2.78
C ARG A 38 2.55 7.04 -3.55
N THR A 39 2.82 6.16 -4.50
CA THR A 39 3.93 6.34 -5.43
C THR A 39 3.58 5.71 -6.75
N GLU A 40 4.13 6.26 -7.82
CA GLU A 40 4.16 5.60 -9.11
C GLU A 40 5.46 4.80 -9.22
N ALA A 41 5.36 3.59 -9.76
CA ALA A 41 6.48 2.72 -10.07
C ALA A 41 6.76 2.77 -11.58
N LYS A 42 7.98 2.40 -11.96
CA LYS A 42 8.42 2.44 -13.37
C LYS A 42 7.63 1.47 -14.27
N ASP A 43 7.21 0.34 -13.71
CA ASP A 43 6.42 -0.66 -14.40
C ASP A 43 5.54 -1.44 -13.41
N SER A 44 4.64 -2.29 -13.93
CA SER A 44 3.67 -3.04 -13.14
C SER A 44 4.30 -4.14 -12.29
N ILE A 45 5.46 -4.67 -12.69
CA ILE A 45 6.20 -5.69 -11.93
C ILE A 45 6.82 -5.05 -10.68
N HIS A 46 7.45 -3.88 -10.85
CA HIS A 46 7.98 -3.07 -9.77
C HIS A 46 6.87 -2.62 -8.82
N ALA A 47 5.72 -2.20 -9.34
CA ALA A 47 4.56 -1.83 -8.53
C ALA A 47 4.12 -2.98 -7.61
N ARG A 48 3.96 -4.19 -8.15
CA ARG A 48 3.59 -5.40 -7.38
C ARG A 48 4.66 -5.79 -6.35
N ARG A 49 5.94 -5.77 -6.73
CA ARG A 49 7.05 -6.07 -5.80
C ARG A 49 7.09 -5.06 -4.65
N LEU A 50 6.90 -3.77 -4.95
CA LEU A 50 6.89 -2.71 -3.96
C LEU A 50 5.71 -2.86 -3.00
N ALA A 51 4.52 -3.14 -3.52
CA ALA A 51 3.32 -3.36 -2.72
C ALA A 51 3.51 -4.51 -1.72
N LYS A 52 3.98 -5.69 -2.19
CA LYS A 52 4.32 -6.83 -1.32
C LYS A 52 5.32 -6.45 -0.24
N ARG A 53 6.40 -5.76 -0.61
CA ARG A 53 7.43 -5.32 0.34
C ARG A 53 6.86 -4.39 1.42
N TRP A 54 5.95 -3.48 1.04
CA TRP A 54 5.34 -2.54 1.97
C TRP A 54 4.42 -3.20 2.99
N VAL A 55 3.62 -4.21 2.60
CA VAL A 55 2.79 -4.94 3.57
C VAL A 55 3.61 -5.83 4.50
N GLU A 56 4.61 -6.55 3.97
CA GLU A 56 5.43 -7.46 4.79
C GLU A 56 6.34 -6.71 5.76
N LYS A 57 7.17 -5.79 5.25
CA LYS A 57 8.22 -5.14 6.05
C LYS A 57 7.77 -3.84 6.70
N GLY A 58 6.64 -3.26 6.26
CA GLY A 58 6.35 -1.85 6.53
C GLY A 58 7.28 -0.94 5.73
N LYS A 59 6.84 0.27 5.42
CA LYS A 59 7.68 1.21 4.67
C LYS A 59 8.71 1.85 5.63
N LEU A 60 9.98 1.57 5.41
CA LEU A 60 11.12 2.28 6.01
C LEU A 60 11.26 3.64 5.29
N GLY A 61 10.73 4.72 5.86
CA GLY A 61 10.86 6.08 5.30
C GLY A 61 9.90 7.11 5.93
N LYS A 62 10.15 8.41 5.70
CA LYS A 62 9.30 9.53 6.18
C LYS A 62 8.01 9.66 5.35
N PRO A 63 6.80 9.49 5.93
CA PRO A 63 5.53 9.52 5.20
C PRO A 63 5.43 10.70 4.26
N ALA A 64 4.96 10.44 3.04
CA ALA A 64 4.54 11.48 2.09
C ALA A 64 3.20 12.04 2.61
N VAL A 65 3.29 12.84 3.66
CA VAL A 65 2.20 13.71 4.08
C VAL A 65 2.30 14.92 3.15
N HIS A 66 1.46 14.94 2.12
CA HIS A 66 1.17 16.15 1.37
C HIS A 66 -0.17 16.70 1.87
#